data_AF-A0A0L6WE20-F1
#
_entry.id   AF-A0A0L6WE20-F1
#
_cell.length_a   1.000
_cell.length_b   1.000
_cell.length_c   1.000
_cell.angle_alpha   90.00
_cell.angle_beta   90.00
_cell.angle_gamma   90.00
#
_symmetry.space_group_name_H-M   'P 1'
#
loop_
_entity.id
_entity.type
_entity.pdbx_description
1 polymer ?
#
loop_
_entity_poly.entity_id
_entity_poly.type
_entity_poly.pdbx_seq_one_letter_code
_entity_poly.pdbx_strand_id
1 'polypeptide(L)'
;MTVNLVNLRSAKNAVIGNPSAKVQLARDPKFVANLVDCLNYPGERAEVRIEAAHVVASLSYGSDDALLALLRAHAHHALLYALANFAKNDLPPLRAAFARALRALAASVADAVGPSQWGLGPTSTVAEHHAQDALEFLFLASPSPSPIINQIYDSYTAGIP
;
A
#
# COMPACT_ATOMS: atom_id res chain seq x y z
N MET A 1 2.64 0.35 18.13
CA MET A 1 2.09 1.70 18.36
C MET A 1 0.60 1.66 18.00
N THR A 2 -0.30 2.19 18.84
CA THR A 2 -1.70 2.39 18.45
C THR A 2 -1.78 3.52 17.43
N VAL A 3 -2.28 3.22 16.22
CA VAL A 3 -2.38 4.20 15.14
C VAL A 3 -3.60 5.09 15.41
N ASN A 4 -3.38 6.39 15.48
CA ASN A 4 -4.43 7.40 15.60
C ASN A 4 -4.08 8.60 14.71
N LEU A 5 -5.05 9.50 14.47
CA LEU A 5 -4.86 10.63 13.55
C LEU A 5 -3.66 11.52 13.90
N VAL A 6 -3.36 11.69 15.19
CA VAL A 6 -2.22 12.50 15.66
C VAL A 6 -0.91 11.83 15.30
N ASN A 7 -0.81 10.52 15.54
CA ASN A 7 0.37 9.72 15.21
C ASN A 7 0.58 9.65 13.69
N LEU A 8 -0.48 9.52 12.90
CA LEU A 8 -0.38 9.49 11.43
C LEU A 8 0.05 10.84 10.85
N ARG A 9 -0.48 11.95 11.37
CA ARG A 9 -0.04 13.29 10.97
C ARG A 9 1.42 13.54 11.33
N SER A 10 1.82 13.12 12.53
CA SER A 10 3.22 13.19 12.95
C SER A 10 4.12 12.33 12.06
N ALA A 11 3.70 11.10 11.76
CA ALA A 11 4.42 10.20 10.87
C ALA A 11 4.54 10.79 9.46
N LYS A 12 3.44 11.29 8.87
CA LYS A 12 3.43 11.97 7.58
C LYS A 12 4.43 13.13 7.55
N ASN A 13 4.34 14.03 8.52
CA ASN A 13 5.23 15.18 8.60
C ASN A 13 6.70 14.77 8.80
N ALA A 14 6.95 13.66 9.49
CA ALA A 14 8.30 13.13 9.66
C ALA A 14 8.86 12.50 8.37
N VAL A 15 8.04 11.89 7.50
CA VAL A 15 8.51 11.22 6.28
C VAL A 15 8.55 12.09 5.03
N ILE A 16 7.77 13.16 4.96
CA ILE A 16 7.77 14.04 3.78
C ILE A 16 9.15 14.72 3.69
N GLY A 17 9.86 14.43 2.59
CA GLY A 17 11.19 15.02 2.34
C GLY A 17 12.33 14.47 3.20
N ASN A 18 12.10 13.43 4.02
CA ASN A 18 13.11 12.86 4.89
C ASN A 18 13.34 11.36 4.62
N PRO A 19 14.34 11.00 3.80
CA PRO A 19 14.65 9.61 3.46
C PRO A 19 14.94 8.72 4.68
N SER A 20 15.68 9.24 5.67
CA SER A 20 16.05 8.47 6.88
C SER A 20 14.83 8.11 7.73
N ALA A 21 13.86 9.03 7.85
CA ALA A 21 12.62 8.77 8.57
C ALA A 21 11.74 7.72 7.87
N LYS A 22 11.72 7.72 6.53
CA LYS A 22 11.01 6.67 5.75
C LYS A 22 11.58 5.28 6.04
N VAL A 23 12.91 5.16 6.04
CA VAL A 23 13.59 3.89 6.35
C VAL A 23 13.28 3.43 7.77
N GLN A 24 13.31 4.34 8.75
CA GLN A 24 13.01 4.00 10.14
C GLN A 24 11.57 3.49 10.33
N LEU A 25 10.58 4.16 9.73
CA LEU A 25 9.19 3.70 9.81
C LEU A 25 8.96 2.39 9.07
N ALA A 26 9.60 2.19 7.91
CA ALA A 26 9.50 0.94 7.17
C ALA A 26 10.09 -0.26 7.92
N ARG A 27 11.04 -0.03 8.83
CA ARG A 27 11.65 -1.06 9.68
C ARG A 27 10.78 -1.45 10.89
N ASP A 28 9.67 -0.76 11.14
CA ASP A 28 8.69 -1.17 12.14
C ASP A 28 7.54 -1.94 11.46
N PRO A 29 7.59 -3.28 11.40
CA PRO A 29 6.57 -4.08 10.72
C PRO A 29 5.20 -3.96 11.39
N LYS A 30 5.14 -3.69 12.71
CA LYS A 30 3.86 -3.49 13.41
C LYS A 30 3.23 -2.16 13.01
N PHE A 31 4.04 -1.11 12.86
CA PHE A 31 3.56 0.16 12.33
C PHE A 31 3.02 0.01 10.93
N VAL A 32 3.75 -0.65 10.02
CA VAL A 32 3.33 -0.84 8.63
C VAL A 32 2.07 -1.68 8.52
N ALA A 33 1.95 -2.77 9.29
CA ALA A 33 0.73 -3.57 9.34
C ALA A 33 -0.48 -2.73 9.80
N ASN A 34 -0.36 -2.05 10.95
CA ASN A 34 -1.43 -1.20 11.47
C ASN A 34 -1.78 -0.05 10.50
N LEU A 35 -0.80 0.48 9.78
CA LEU A 35 -1.01 1.51 8.76
C LEU A 35 -1.88 0.99 7.60
N VAL A 36 -1.62 -0.24 7.15
CA VAL A 36 -2.42 -0.89 6.10
C VAL A 36 -3.81 -1.27 6.61
N ASP A 37 -3.94 -1.75 7.85
CA ASP A 37 -5.23 -2.06 8.47
C ASP A 37 -6.14 -0.83 8.52
N CYS A 38 -5.58 0.34 8.84
CA CYS A 38 -6.31 1.61 8.84
C CYS A 38 -6.95 1.96 7.49
N LEU A 39 -6.53 1.37 6.36
CA LEU A 39 -7.14 1.63 5.06
C LEU A 39 -8.57 1.07 4.98
N ASN A 40 -8.84 -0.04 5.66
CA ASN A 40 -10.09 -0.79 5.57
C ASN A 40 -10.75 -1.10 6.93
N TYR A 41 -10.19 -0.61 8.04
CA TYR A 41 -10.72 -0.89 9.38
C TYR A 41 -12.19 -0.41 9.51
N PRO A 42 -13.12 -1.31 9.92
CA PRO A 42 -14.53 -0.95 10.07
C PRO A 42 -14.75 0.17 11.09
N GLY A 43 -15.50 1.20 10.71
CA GLY A 43 -15.80 2.34 11.58
C GLY A 43 -14.67 3.37 11.72
N GLU A 44 -13.56 3.18 11.00
CA GLU A 44 -12.47 4.16 10.97
C GLU A 44 -12.90 5.45 10.26
N ARG A 45 -12.43 6.59 10.78
CA ARG A 45 -12.82 7.89 10.24
C ARG A 45 -12.15 8.14 8.89
N ALA A 46 -12.86 8.79 7.97
CA ALA A 46 -12.34 9.07 6.64
C ALA A 46 -11.00 9.84 6.67
N GLU A 47 -10.81 10.74 7.64
CA GLU A 47 -9.56 11.49 7.80
C GLU A 47 -8.37 10.59 8.16
N VAL A 48 -8.60 9.56 8.98
CA VAL A 48 -7.56 8.58 9.34
C VAL A 48 -7.19 7.73 8.14
N ARG A 49 -8.20 7.26 7.40
CA ARG A 49 -8.01 6.49 6.15
C ARG A 49 -7.25 7.30 5.09
N ILE A 50 -7.62 8.58 4.91
CA ILE A 50 -6.94 9.51 4.01
C ILE A 50 -5.47 9.67 4.41
N GLU A 51 -5.22 9.91 5.69
CA GLU A 51 -3.86 10.13 6.19
C GLU A 51 -3.01 8.87 6.06
N ALA A 52 -3.58 7.69 6.35
CA ALA A 52 -2.93 6.41 6.13
C ALA A 52 -2.53 6.23 4.66
N ALA A 53 -3.44 6.50 3.72
CA ALA A 53 -3.16 6.45 2.29
C ALA A 53 -2.02 7.41 1.89
N HIS A 54 -1.96 8.61 2.46
CA HIS A 54 -0.86 9.55 2.21
C HIS A 54 0.48 9.04 2.74
N VAL A 55 0.51 8.42 3.92
CA VAL A 55 1.73 7.82 4.47
C VAL A 55 2.20 6.65 3.60
N VAL A 56 1.28 5.78 3.16
CA VAL A 56 1.59 4.69 2.20
C VAL A 56 2.20 5.26 0.93
N ALA A 57 1.57 6.28 0.32
CA ALA A 57 2.10 6.91 -0.89
C ALA A 57 3.53 7.48 -0.69
N SER A 58 3.79 8.08 0.48
CA SER A 58 5.11 8.63 0.82
C SER A 58 6.18 7.53 0.99
N LEU A 59 5.81 6.41 1.62
CA LEU A 59 6.67 5.24 1.80
C LEU A 59 6.95 4.52 0.49
N SER A 60 6.00 4.51 -0.48
CA SER A 60 6.22 3.97 -1.82
C SER A 60 7.31 4.71 -2.59
N TYR A 61 7.50 6.01 -2.35
CA TYR A 61 8.66 6.77 -2.87
C TYR A 61 9.89 6.66 -1.94
N GLY A 62 9.96 5.63 -1.12
CA GLY A 62 11.04 5.38 -0.17
C GLY A 62 12.15 4.52 -0.78
N SER A 63 12.83 3.77 0.08
CA SER A 63 13.83 2.76 -0.30
C SER A 63 13.18 1.43 -0.68
N ASP A 64 13.95 0.52 -1.28
CA ASP A 64 13.52 -0.88 -1.51
C ASP A 64 13.00 -1.56 -0.25
N ASP A 65 13.65 -1.31 0.91
CA ASP A 65 13.16 -1.80 2.22
C ASP A 65 11.73 -1.34 2.53
N ALA A 66 11.39 -0.10 2.17
CA ALA A 66 10.06 0.46 2.40
C ALA A 66 9.03 -0.14 1.45
N LEU A 67 9.40 -0.32 0.18
CA LEU A 67 8.57 -1.05 -0.78
C LEU A 67 8.32 -2.49 -0.27
N LEU A 68 9.37 -3.21 0.11
CA LEU A 68 9.27 -4.56 0.63
C LEU A 68 8.35 -4.65 1.86
N ALA A 69 8.47 -3.71 2.80
CA ALA A 69 7.61 -3.67 3.98
C ALA A 69 6.13 -3.48 3.62
N LEU A 70 5.82 -2.57 2.68
CA LEU A 70 4.46 -2.36 2.19
C LEU A 70 3.90 -3.57 1.45
N LEU A 71 4.72 -4.25 0.65
CA LEU A 71 4.30 -5.44 -0.10
C LEU A 71 4.03 -6.62 0.83
N ARG A 72 4.89 -6.84 1.84
CA ARG A 72 4.66 -7.86 2.89
C ARG A 72 3.42 -7.59 3.72
N ALA A 73 3.06 -6.32 3.90
CA ALA A 73 1.81 -5.92 4.54
C ALA A 73 0.61 -5.92 3.58
N HIS A 74 0.77 -6.39 2.33
CA HIS A 74 -0.29 -6.46 1.32
C HIS A 74 -0.97 -5.10 1.04
N ALA A 75 -0.22 -4.00 1.09
CA ALA A 75 -0.77 -2.66 0.88
C ALA A 75 -1.47 -2.50 -0.49
N HIS A 76 -0.96 -3.16 -1.54
CA HIS A 76 -1.57 -3.15 -2.88
C HIS A 76 -2.96 -3.80 -2.88
N HIS A 77 -3.14 -4.94 -2.21
CA HIS A 77 -4.45 -5.56 -2.03
C HIS A 77 -5.41 -4.66 -1.25
N ALA A 78 -4.95 -4.11 -0.12
CA ALA A 78 -5.79 -3.26 0.72
C ALA A 78 -6.29 -2.01 -0.04
N LEU A 79 -5.43 -1.38 -0.85
CA LEU A 79 -5.80 -0.22 -1.67
C LEU A 79 -6.79 -0.60 -2.79
N LEU A 80 -6.55 -1.70 -3.51
CA LEU A 80 -7.45 -2.17 -4.56
C LEU A 80 -8.82 -2.58 -4.01
N TYR A 81 -8.82 -3.32 -2.90
CA TYR A 81 -10.06 -3.71 -2.21
C TYR A 81 -10.87 -2.49 -1.81
N ALA A 82 -10.25 -1.48 -1.18
CA ALA A 82 -10.93 -0.26 -0.79
C ALA A 82 -11.51 0.49 -2.01
N LEU A 83 -10.73 0.62 -3.09
CA LEU A 83 -11.17 1.31 -4.31
C LEU A 83 -12.33 0.60 -5.01
N ALA A 84 -12.34 -0.74 -5.00
CA ALA A 84 -13.41 -1.55 -5.55
C ALA A 84 -14.72 -1.46 -4.74
N ASN A 85 -14.61 -1.23 -3.42
CA ASN A 85 -15.74 -1.21 -2.50
C ASN A 85 -16.22 0.20 -2.11
N PHE A 86 -15.64 1.27 -2.65
CA PHE A 86 -16.12 2.62 -2.38
C PHE A 86 -17.57 2.81 -2.89
N ALA A 87 -18.44 3.26 -2.00
CA ALA A 87 -19.80 3.63 -2.30
C ALA A 87 -19.85 4.96 -3.07
N LYS A 88 -20.97 5.20 -3.77
CA LYS A 88 -21.20 6.46 -4.51
C LYS A 88 -21.12 7.71 -3.63
N ASN A 89 -21.43 7.56 -2.35
CA ASN A 89 -21.47 8.66 -1.37
C ASN A 89 -20.15 8.82 -0.61
N ASP A 90 -19.13 8.00 -0.87
CA ASP A 90 -17.82 8.17 -0.25
C ASP A 90 -17.19 9.50 -0.66
N LEU A 91 -16.50 10.12 0.29
CA LEU A 91 -15.91 11.44 0.13
C LEU A 91 -14.93 11.46 -1.06
N PRO A 92 -15.07 12.38 -2.03
CA PRO A 92 -14.13 12.47 -3.16
C PRO A 92 -12.65 12.58 -2.74
N PRO A 93 -12.27 13.31 -1.67
CA PRO A 93 -10.90 13.33 -1.18
C PRO A 93 -10.37 11.96 -0.74
N LEU A 94 -11.22 11.09 -0.18
CA LEU A 94 -10.85 9.73 0.24
C LEU A 94 -10.51 8.88 -0.97
N ARG A 95 -11.38 8.87 -1.98
CA ARG A 95 -11.16 8.15 -3.25
C ARG A 95 -9.88 8.62 -3.94
N ALA A 96 -9.66 9.94 -3.97
CA ALA A 96 -8.47 10.53 -4.57
C ALA A 96 -7.18 10.15 -3.81
N ALA A 97 -7.21 10.14 -2.48
CA ALA A 97 -6.06 9.74 -1.66
C ALA A 97 -5.65 8.29 -1.93
N PHE A 98 -6.62 7.37 -1.96
CA PHE A 98 -6.38 5.95 -2.23
C PHE A 98 -5.88 5.70 -3.66
N ALA A 99 -6.48 6.36 -4.66
CA ALA A 99 -6.02 6.25 -6.05
C ALA A 99 -4.59 6.75 -6.22
N ARG A 100 -4.20 7.85 -5.55
CA ARG A 100 -2.83 8.37 -5.57
C ARG A 100 -1.85 7.42 -4.88
N ALA A 101 -2.24 6.84 -3.74
CA ALA A 101 -1.44 5.86 -3.04
C ALA A 101 -1.20 4.61 -3.89
N LEU A 102 -2.25 4.09 -4.53
CA LEU A 102 -2.14 2.94 -5.44
C LEU A 102 -1.21 3.26 -6.61
N ARG A 103 -1.37 4.44 -7.25
CA ARG A 103 -0.49 4.88 -8.34
C ARG A 103 0.98 4.94 -7.89
N ALA A 104 1.25 5.53 -6.73
CA ALA A 104 2.62 5.64 -6.19
C ALA A 104 3.24 4.27 -5.91
N LEU A 105 2.46 3.36 -5.32
CA LEU A 105 2.89 1.99 -5.07
C LEU A 105 3.13 1.22 -6.36
N ALA A 106 2.21 1.27 -7.32
CA ALA A 106 2.33 0.59 -8.61
C ALA A 106 3.54 1.09 -9.41
N ALA A 107 3.82 2.38 -9.40
CA ALA A 107 5.02 2.94 -10.03
C ALA A 107 6.30 2.39 -9.37
N SER A 108 6.37 2.38 -8.04
CA SER A 108 7.53 1.83 -7.31
C SER A 108 7.73 0.32 -7.56
N VAL A 109 6.64 -0.44 -7.64
CA VAL A 109 6.67 -1.86 -8.04
C VAL A 109 7.23 -2.01 -9.47
N ALA A 110 6.74 -1.22 -10.42
CA ALA A 110 7.22 -1.25 -11.79
C ALA A 110 8.68 -0.83 -11.92
N ASP A 111 9.14 0.14 -11.12
CA ASP A 111 10.55 0.56 -11.08
C ASP A 111 11.46 -0.51 -10.47
N ALA A 112 10.96 -1.31 -9.52
CA ALA A 112 11.72 -2.41 -8.91
C ALA A 112 11.86 -3.64 -9.85
N VAL A 113 10.86 -3.89 -10.69
CA VAL A 113 10.82 -5.06 -11.59
C VAL A 113 11.29 -4.73 -13.01
N GLY A 114 10.98 -3.54 -13.50
CA GLY A 114 11.19 -3.15 -14.89
C GLY A 114 12.63 -3.29 -15.36
N PRO A 115 13.62 -2.66 -14.68
CA PRO A 115 15.01 -2.70 -15.14
C PRO A 115 15.56 -4.11 -15.36
N SER A 116 15.26 -5.08 -14.49
CA SER A 116 15.74 -6.46 -14.65
C SER A 116 15.13 -7.16 -15.86
N GLN A 117 13.84 -6.93 -16.14
CA GLN A 117 13.15 -7.48 -17.33
C GLN A 117 13.73 -6.98 -18.66
N TRP A 118 14.32 -5.78 -18.67
CA TRP A 118 14.94 -5.20 -19.86
C TRP A 118 16.47 -5.36 -19.90
N GLY A 119 17.06 -6.04 -18.91
CA GLY A 119 18.51 -6.19 -18.78
C GLY A 119 19.25 -4.88 -18.44
N LEU A 120 18.55 -3.92 -17.84
CA LEU A 120 19.01 -2.54 -17.57
C LEU A 120 19.41 -2.27 -16.09
N GLY A 121 19.53 -3.29 -15.23
CA GLY A 121 19.82 -3.09 -13.81
C GLY A 121 20.55 -4.24 -13.13
N PRO A 122 20.99 -4.09 -11.86
CA PRO A 122 21.56 -5.18 -11.08
C PRO A 122 20.56 -6.33 -10.95
N THR A 123 21.08 -7.55 -10.89
CA THR A 123 20.33 -8.79 -11.14
C THR A 123 19.27 -9.14 -10.11
N SER A 124 19.23 -8.48 -8.95
CA SER A 124 17.98 -8.42 -8.16
C SER A 124 17.94 -7.34 -7.09
N THR A 125 16.78 -6.72 -6.90
CA THR A 125 16.48 -5.93 -5.68
C THR A 125 15.93 -6.84 -4.58
N VAL A 126 16.09 -6.46 -3.29
CA VAL A 126 15.55 -7.25 -2.16
C VAL A 126 14.01 -7.36 -2.25
N ALA A 127 13.36 -6.38 -2.87
CA ALA A 127 11.93 -6.34 -3.06
C ALA A 127 11.44 -7.06 -4.33
N GLU A 128 12.34 -7.51 -5.23
CA GLU A 128 11.98 -7.88 -6.60
C GLU A 128 10.94 -8.99 -6.66
N HIS A 129 11.10 -10.08 -5.92
CA HIS A 129 10.16 -11.19 -5.96
C HIS A 129 8.74 -10.76 -5.53
N HIS A 130 8.64 -10.05 -4.40
CA HIS A 130 7.36 -9.51 -3.93
C HIS A 130 6.79 -8.45 -4.89
N ALA A 131 7.65 -7.69 -5.55
CA ALA A 131 7.23 -6.71 -6.54
C ALA A 131 6.73 -7.38 -7.82
N GLN A 132 7.33 -8.48 -8.27
CA GLN A 132 6.84 -9.29 -9.38
C GLN A 132 5.43 -9.84 -9.10
N ASP A 133 5.22 -10.44 -7.93
CA ASP A 133 3.90 -10.95 -7.51
C ASP A 133 2.85 -9.82 -7.47
N ALA A 134 3.22 -8.67 -6.91
CA ALA A 134 2.34 -7.51 -6.84
C ALA A 134 2.04 -6.92 -8.23
N LEU A 135 3.02 -6.91 -9.14
CA LEU A 135 2.86 -6.43 -10.50
C LEU A 135 1.87 -7.32 -11.27
N GLU A 136 2.02 -8.65 -11.15
CA GLU A 136 1.10 -9.60 -11.75
C GLU A 136 -0.32 -9.39 -11.22
N PHE A 137 -0.49 -9.25 -9.90
CA PHE A 137 -1.79 -8.97 -9.30
C PHE A 137 -2.42 -7.67 -9.82
N LEU A 138 -1.63 -6.59 -9.92
CA LEU A 138 -2.10 -5.29 -10.43
C LEU A 138 -2.59 -5.38 -11.88
N PHE A 139 -1.95 -6.18 -12.73
CA PHE A 139 -2.36 -6.37 -14.12
C PHE A 139 -3.52 -7.36 -14.29
N LEU A 140 -3.63 -8.36 -13.42
CA LEU A 140 -4.77 -9.27 -13.37
C LEU A 140 -6.05 -8.58 -12.89
N ALA A 141 -5.94 -7.47 -12.15
CA ALA A 141 -7.07 -6.66 -11.66
C ALA A 141 -7.80 -5.83 -12.75
N SER A 142 -7.69 -6.21 -14.03
CA SER A 142 -8.35 -5.54 -15.16
C SER A 142 -9.89 -5.50 -15.02
N PRO A 143 -10.57 -4.46 -15.56
CA PRO A 143 -11.93 -4.07 -15.17
C PRO A 143 -12.98 -4.96 -15.85
N SER A 144 -13.19 -6.15 -15.30
CA SER A 144 -14.49 -6.82 -15.41
C SER A 144 -15.17 -6.81 -14.03
N PRO A 145 -16.50 -6.92 -13.92
CA PRO A 145 -17.19 -7.09 -12.65
C PRO A 145 -16.91 -8.51 -12.10
N SER A 146 -15.69 -8.69 -11.63
CA SER A 146 -15.08 -9.87 -11.00
C SER A 146 -15.55 -10.20 -9.58
N PRO A 147 -16.48 -11.14 -9.30
CA PRO A 147 -16.70 -11.66 -7.93
C PRO A 147 -15.45 -12.30 -7.27
N ILE A 148 -14.36 -12.43 -8.04
CA ILE A 148 -13.09 -13.05 -7.66
C ILE A 148 -12.33 -12.24 -6.59
N ILE A 149 -12.43 -10.91 -6.58
CA ILE A 149 -11.70 -10.08 -5.59
C ILE A 149 -12.16 -10.40 -4.17
N ASN A 150 -13.46 -10.67 -3.99
CA ASN A 150 -14.03 -11.00 -2.68
C ASN A 150 -13.64 -12.43 -2.24
N GLN A 151 -13.64 -13.41 -3.16
CA GLN A 151 -13.22 -14.78 -2.83
C GLN A 151 -11.75 -14.89 -2.41
N ILE A 152 -10.88 -14.10 -3.04
CA ILE A 152 -9.46 -14.08 -2.66
C ILE A 152 -9.32 -13.50 -1.24
N TYR A 153 -10.01 -12.39 -0.93
CA TYR A 153 -9.94 -11.77 0.40
C TYR A 153 -10.55 -12.65 1.52
N ASP A 154 -11.67 -13.34 1.24
CA ASP A 154 -12.30 -14.27 2.20
C ASP A 154 -11.40 -15.48 2.50
N SER A 155 -10.64 -15.96 1.51
CA SER A 155 -9.68 -17.06 1.69
C SER A 155 -8.47 -16.66 2.53
N TYR A 156 -8.05 -15.39 2.45
CA TYR A 156 -6.92 -14.87 3.23
C TYR A 156 -7.30 -14.52 4.67
N THR A 157 -8.52 -14.06 4.92
CA THR A 157 -9.01 -13.74 6.28
C THR A 157 -9.44 -14.97 7.07
N ALA A 158 -9.81 -16.07 6.41
CA ALA A 158 -10.14 -17.35 7.06
C ALA A 158 -8.94 -18.06 7.74
N GLY A 159 -7.71 -17.55 7.55
CA GLY A 159 -6.47 -18.15 8.06
C GLY A 159 -5.83 -17.45 9.28
N ILE A 160 -6.46 -16.42 9.84
CA ILE A 160 -5.93 -15.71 11.01
C ILE A 160 -6.75 -16.13 12.26
N PRO A 161 -6.14 -16.83 13.24
CA PRO A 161 -6.81 -17.18 14.49
C PRO A 161 -7.13 -15.97 15.37
#